data_AF-A0A914PER7-F1
#
_entry.id   AF-A0A914PER7-F1
#
_cell.length_a   1.000
_cell.length_b   1.000
_cell.length_c   1.000
_cell.angle_alpha   90.00
_cell.angle_beta   90.00
_cell.angle_gamma   90.00
#
_symmetry.space_group_name_H-M   'P 1'
#
loop_
_entity.id
_entity.type
_entity.pdbx_description
1 polymer ?
#
loop_
_entity_poly.entity_id
_entity_poly.type
_entity_poly.pdbx_seq_one_letter_code
_entity_poly.pdbx_strand_id
1 'polypeptide(L)'
;MAKEERKQFGSSLQFILSCIGYAVGLGNIWRFPMLAYENGGGSFMIPYLTCSFMIGFPMLYLELSLGQYSQSGPATVYGKMRPYAQGLGWGMAITSLLVSIYYNVIVSWVLVFIVTIFMGESRNWALCENYWNDQSLLCIITSKY
;
A
#
# COMPACT_ATOMS: atom_id res chain seq x y z
N MET A 1 -33.84 6.48 -17.59
CA MET A 1 -32.86 6.74 -16.50
C MET A 1 -31.81 7.66 -17.08
N ALA A 2 -31.63 8.87 -16.53
CA ALA A 2 -30.60 9.79 -17.01
C ALA A 2 -29.24 9.11 -16.88
N LYS A 3 -28.45 9.07 -17.96
CA LYS A 3 -27.09 8.54 -17.95
C LYS A 3 -26.24 9.56 -17.18
N GLU A 4 -26.00 9.30 -15.90
CA GLU A 4 -25.13 10.15 -15.09
C GLU A 4 -23.73 10.18 -15.74
N GLU A 5 -23.30 11.36 -16.18
CA GLU A 5 -21.99 11.52 -16.80
C GLU A 5 -20.90 11.25 -15.77
N ARG A 6 -19.94 10.39 -16.13
CA ARG A 6 -18.86 10.01 -15.23
C ARG A 6 -17.98 11.22 -14.96
N LYS A 7 -17.81 11.56 -13.69
CA LYS A 7 -16.92 12.65 -13.26
C LYS A 7 -15.50 12.39 -13.76
N GLN A 8 -14.93 13.40 -14.44
CA GLN A 8 -13.53 13.41 -14.88
C GLN A 8 -12.67 14.13 -13.86
N PHE A 9 -11.36 13.84 -13.87
CA PHE A 9 -10.39 14.60 -13.07
C PHE A 9 -10.29 16.04 -13.58
N GLY A 10 -10.13 16.99 -12.66
CA GLY A 10 -10.00 18.41 -13.00
C GLY A 10 -8.68 18.77 -13.69
N SER A 11 -7.65 17.93 -13.55
CA SER A 11 -6.36 18.08 -14.24
C SER A 11 -5.63 16.75 -14.35
N SER A 12 -4.82 16.58 -15.41
CA SER A 12 -3.93 15.43 -15.59
C SER A 12 -2.93 15.26 -14.44
N LEU A 13 -2.51 16.36 -13.81
CA LEU A 13 -1.62 16.30 -12.65
C LEU A 13 -2.29 15.65 -11.44
N GLN A 14 -3.57 15.94 -11.19
CA GLN A 14 -4.33 15.32 -10.09
C GLN A 14 -4.45 13.80 -10.29
N PHE A 15 -4.62 13.37 -11.54
CA PHE A 15 -4.62 11.95 -11.88
C PHE A 15 -3.27 11.30 -11.60
N ILE A 16 -2.17 11.90 -12.09
CA ILE A 16 -0.81 11.36 -11.89
C ILE A 16 -0.47 11.30 -10.39
N LEU A 17 -0.78 12.36 -9.63
CA LEU A 17 -0.56 12.39 -8.18
C LEU A 17 -1.35 11.30 -7.45
N SER A 18 -2.59 11.04 -7.88
CA SER A 18 -3.41 9.96 -7.32
C SER A 18 -2.80 8.58 -7.62
N CYS A 19 -2.30 8.37 -8.84
CA CYS A 19 -1.61 7.13 -9.21
C CYS A 19 -0.30 6.92 -8.42
N ILE A 20 0.49 7.97 -8.22
CA ILE A 20 1.72 7.90 -7.42
C ILE A 20 1.39 7.60 -5.96
N GLY A 21 0.37 8.27 -5.40
CA GLY A 21 -0.08 8.00 -4.02
C GLY A 21 -0.61 6.58 -3.82
N TYR A 22 -1.23 5.99 -4.86
CA TYR A 22 -1.63 4.58 -4.84
C TYR A 22 -0.42 3.62 -4.96
N ALA A 23 0.58 3.97 -5.77
CA ALA A 23 1.74 3.10 -6.02
C ALA A 23 2.76 3.09 -4.87
N VAL A 24 2.88 4.19 -4.12
CA VAL A 24 3.81 4.31 -3.00
C VAL A 24 3.12 3.96 -1.68
N GLY A 25 3.47 2.80 -1.10
CA GLY A 25 2.91 2.33 0.17
C GLY A 25 3.96 1.95 1.21
N LEU A 26 3.50 1.56 2.41
CA LEU A 26 4.34 1.11 3.53
C LEU A 26 5.27 -0.06 3.14
N GLY A 27 4.84 -0.91 2.21
CA GLY A 27 5.65 -2.01 1.69
C GLY A 27 6.95 -1.54 1.02
N ASN A 28 6.96 -0.37 0.37
CA ASN A 28 8.18 0.17 -0.25
C ASN A 28 9.18 0.68 0.81
N ILE A 29 8.70 1.03 2.01
CA ILE A 29 9.53 1.59 3.09
C ILE A 29 10.27 0.49 3.84
N TRP A 30 9.60 -0.61 4.23
CA TRP A 30 10.23 -1.64 5.05
C TRP A 30 10.51 -2.95 4.31
N ARG A 31 9.64 -3.38 3.39
CA ARG A 31 9.70 -4.73 2.83
C ARG A 31 10.73 -4.80 1.72
N PHE A 32 10.77 -3.78 0.88
CA PHE A 32 11.75 -3.70 -0.19
C PHE A 32 13.20 -3.66 0.35
N PRO A 33 13.56 -2.83 1.34
CA PRO A 33 14.92 -2.84 1.89
C PRO A 33 15.28 -4.17 2.58
N MET A 34 14.34 -4.76 3.35
CA MET A 34 14.55 -6.07 3.98
C MET A 34 14.85 -7.14 2.92
N LEU A 35 14.02 -7.23 1.88
CA LEU A 35 14.17 -8.25 0.85
C LEU A 35 15.42 -8.03 0.00
N ALA A 36 15.78 -6.78 -0.28
CA ALA A 36 17.03 -6.44 -0.94
C ALA A 36 18.24 -6.86 -0.09
N TYR A 37 18.22 -6.58 1.23
CA TYR A 37 19.29 -6.96 2.14
C TYR A 37 19.50 -8.48 2.21
N GLU A 38 18.41 -9.25 2.36
CA GLU A 38 18.47 -10.72 2.45
C GLU A 38 18.93 -11.39 1.15
N ASN A 39 18.61 -10.81 -0.01
CA ASN A 39 18.91 -11.39 -1.33
C ASN A 39 20.17 -10.83 -2.00
N GLY A 40 21.19 -10.45 -1.20
CA GLY A 40 22.48 -10.02 -1.72
C GLY A 40 22.58 -8.53 -2.03
N GLY A 41 21.79 -7.70 -1.33
CA GLY A 41 21.86 -6.24 -1.36
C GLY A 41 21.67 -5.67 -2.76
N GLY A 42 22.72 -5.03 -3.28
CA GLY A 42 22.70 -4.41 -4.60
C GLY A 42 22.47 -5.39 -5.76
N SER A 43 22.86 -6.67 -5.62
CA SER A 43 22.65 -7.67 -6.69
C SER A 43 21.17 -7.97 -6.93
N PHE A 44 20.32 -7.79 -5.93
CA PHE A 44 18.87 -7.98 -6.05
C PHE A 44 18.21 -6.97 -7.02
N MET A 45 18.84 -5.82 -7.27
CA MET A 45 18.32 -4.79 -8.18
C MET A 45 18.18 -5.30 -9.62
N ILE A 46 19.10 -6.15 -10.08
CA ILE A 46 19.12 -6.64 -11.47
C ILE A 46 17.86 -7.45 -11.80
N PRO A 47 17.53 -8.53 -11.08
CA PRO A 47 16.29 -9.27 -11.31
C PRO A 47 15.06 -8.43 -10.98
N TYR A 48 15.11 -7.57 -9.96
CA TYR A 48 13.98 -6.71 -9.59
C TYR A 48 13.58 -5.75 -10.71
N LEU A 49 14.54 -5.05 -11.31
CA LEU A 49 14.28 -4.13 -12.42
C LEU A 49 13.86 -4.89 -13.68
N THR A 50 14.50 -6.03 -13.97
CA THR A 50 14.16 -6.85 -15.15
C THR A 50 12.71 -7.33 -15.08
N CYS A 51 12.28 -7.90 -13.95
CA CYS A 51 10.89 -8.31 -13.76
C CYS A 51 9.92 -7.12 -13.74
N SER A 52 10.33 -5.99 -13.15
CA SER A 52 9.52 -4.76 -13.15
C SER A 52 9.27 -4.24 -14.55
N PHE A 53 10.27 -4.22 -15.43
CA PHE A 53 10.10 -3.76 -16.82
C PHE A 53 9.38 -4.79 -17.70
N MET A 54 9.61 -6.09 -17.50
CA MET A 54 9.01 -7.14 -18.33
C MET A 54 7.56 -7.48 -17.95
N ILE A 55 7.22 -7.38 -16.67
CA ILE A 55 5.91 -7.83 -16.14
C ILE A 55 5.17 -6.67 -15.50
N GLY A 56 5.82 -5.94 -14.59
CA GLY A 56 5.19 -4.87 -13.83
C GLY A 56 4.68 -3.73 -14.70
N PHE A 57 5.54 -3.19 -15.56
CA PHE A 57 5.20 -2.05 -16.42
C PHE A 57 4.12 -2.41 -17.47
N PRO A 58 4.20 -3.54 -18.20
CA PRO A 58 3.14 -3.95 -19.11
C PRO A 58 1.79 -4.22 -18.42
N MET A 59 1.78 -4.85 -17.24
CA MET A 59 0.55 -5.06 -16.48
C MET A 59 -0.08 -3.74 -16.03
N LEU A 60 0.72 -2.80 -15.53
CA LEU A 60 0.23 -1.49 -15.11
C LEU A 60 -0.33 -0.70 -16.30
N TYR A 61 0.37 -0.73 -17.44
CA TYR A 61 -0.11 -0.08 -18.66
C TYR A 61 -1.41 -0.70 -19.18
N LEU A 62 -1.53 -2.03 -19.14
CA LEU A 62 -2.75 -2.74 -19.51
C LEU A 62 -3.93 -2.33 -18.62
N GLU A 63 -3.76 -2.33 -17.30
CA GLU A 63 -4.85 -1.99 -16.37
C GLU A 63 -5.29 -0.53 -16.51
N LEU A 64 -4.34 0.40 -16.66
CA LEU A 64 -4.65 1.82 -16.87
C LEU A 64 -5.35 2.06 -18.21
N SER A 65 -4.87 1.45 -19.29
CA SER A 65 -5.48 1.61 -20.63
C SER A 65 -6.88 1.01 -20.67
N LEU A 66 -7.10 -0.16 -20.07
CA LEU A 66 -8.42 -0.78 -19.94
C LEU A 66 -9.38 0.07 -19.10
N GLY A 67 -8.89 0.62 -17.98
CA GLY A 67 -9.67 1.51 -17.12
C GLY A 67 -10.09 2.81 -17.82
N GLN A 68 -9.17 3.41 -18.58
CA GLN A 68 -9.43 4.62 -19.36
C GLN A 68 -10.38 4.35 -20.54
N TYR A 69 -10.20 3.24 -21.26
CA TYR A 69 -11.03 2.87 -22.40
C TYR A 69 -12.46 2.50 -21.99
N SER A 70 -12.61 1.63 -20.99
CA SER A 70 -13.94 1.15 -20.61
C SER A 70 -14.72 2.13 -19.75
N GLN A 71 -14.05 3.10 -19.09
CA GLN A 71 -14.67 4.08 -18.18
C GLN A 71 -15.69 3.43 -17.23
N SER A 72 -15.42 2.21 -16.77
CA SER A 72 -16.31 1.37 -15.95
C SER A 72 -15.50 0.72 -14.82
N GLY A 73 -16.17 0.22 -13.78
CA GLY A 73 -15.49 -0.52 -12.71
C GLY A 73 -15.00 -1.90 -13.18
N PRO A 74 -14.01 -2.51 -12.52
CA PRO A 74 -13.34 -3.75 -12.97
C PRO A 74 -14.33 -4.89 -13.24
N ALA A 75 -15.29 -5.13 -12.34
CA ALA A 75 -16.33 -6.15 -12.55
C ALA A 75 -17.12 -5.96 -13.87
N THR A 76 -17.42 -4.71 -14.22
CA THR A 76 -18.13 -4.38 -15.47
C THR A 76 -17.20 -4.44 -16.69
N VAL A 77 -15.93 -4.04 -16.57
CA VAL A 77 -14.94 -4.12 -17.67
C VAL A 77 -14.75 -5.58 -18.08
N TYR A 78 -14.44 -6.46 -17.13
CA TYR A 78 -14.22 -7.88 -17.41
C TYR A 78 -15.49 -8.58 -17.90
N GLY A 79 -16.67 -8.21 -17.36
CA GLY A 79 -17.96 -8.72 -17.84
C GLY A 79 -18.31 -8.28 -19.27
N LYS A 80 -17.93 -7.07 -19.70
CA LYS A 80 -18.09 -6.59 -21.08
C LYS A 80 -17.17 -7.32 -22.07
N MET A 81 -15.99 -7.74 -21.63
CA MET A 81 -15.08 -8.53 -22.48
C MET A 81 -15.59 -9.97 -22.63
N ARG A 82 -15.84 -10.66 -21.51
CA ARG A 82 -16.33 -12.04 -21.47
C ARG A 82 -17.19 -12.24 -20.22
N PRO A 83 -18.41 -12.79 -20.31
CA PRO A 83 -19.27 -12.99 -19.13
C PRO A 83 -18.63 -13.89 -18.07
N TYR A 84 -17.85 -14.90 -18.45
CA TYR A 84 -17.12 -15.75 -17.51
C TYR A 84 -15.98 -15.03 -16.78
N ALA A 85 -15.39 -13.98 -17.37
CA ALA A 85 -14.32 -13.21 -16.75
C ALA A 85 -14.84 -12.20 -15.71
N GLN A 86 -16.16 -12.00 -15.60
CA GLN A 86 -16.77 -11.09 -14.63
C GLN A 86 -16.37 -11.43 -13.18
N GLY A 87 -16.15 -12.71 -12.87
CA GLY A 87 -15.66 -13.16 -11.56
C GLY A 87 -14.30 -12.57 -11.18
N LEU A 88 -13.43 -12.31 -12.17
CA LEU A 88 -12.11 -11.71 -11.93
C LEU A 88 -12.25 -10.30 -11.35
N GLY A 89 -13.13 -9.48 -11.94
CA GLY A 89 -13.33 -8.11 -11.47
C GLY A 89 -13.99 -8.03 -10.08
N TRP A 90 -14.86 -8.99 -9.74
CA TRP A 90 -15.36 -9.12 -8.36
C TRP A 90 -14.26 -9.58 -7.39
N GLY A 91 -13.41 -10.51 -7.82
CA GLY A 91 -12.23 -10.92 -7.06
C GLY A 91 -11.32 -9.74 -6.71
N MET A 92 -11.02 -8.88 -7.69
CA MET A 92 -10.25 -7.65 -7.48
C MET A 92 -10.88 -6.73 -6.43
N ALA A 93 -12.21 -6.54 -6.49
CA ALA A 93 -12.94 -5.73 -5.52
C ALA A 93 -12.89 -6.31 -4.10
N ILE A 94 -13.08 -7.63 -3.96
CA ILE A 94 -13.00 -8.32 -2.67
C ILE A 94 -11.57 -8.24 -2.11
N THR A 95 -10.54 -8.45 -2.92
CA THR A 95 -9.15 -8.31 -2.48
C THR A 95 -8.84 -6.88 -2.02
N SER A 96 -9.36 -5.87 -2.73
CA SER A 96 -9.20 -4.47 -2.32
C SER A 96 -9.87 -4.20 -0.98
N LEU A 97 -11.04 -4.79 -0.73
CA LEU A 97 -11.77 -4.65 0.53
C LEU A 97 -11.00 -5.31 1.68
N LEU A 98 -10.54 -6.55 1.51
CA LEU A 98 -9.75 -7.26 2.52
C LEU A 98 -8.46 -6.51 2.86
N VAL A 99 -7.78 -5.98 1.85
CA VAL A 99 -6.57 -5.16 2.06
C VAL A 99 -6.89 -3.89 2.83
N SER A 100 -8.00 -3.23 2.51
CA SER A 100 -8.41 -2.01 3.18
C SER A 100 -8.64 -2.23 4.69
N ILE A 101 -9.20 -3.37 5.10
CA ILE A 101 -9.51 -3.64 6.50
C ILE A 101 -8.23 -3.65 7.35
N TYR A 102 -7.23 -4.46 7.00
CA TYR A 102 -6.01 -4.54 7.81
C TYR A 102 -5.13 -3.29 7.65
N TYR A 103 -5.12 -2.68 6.46
CA TYR A 103 -4.26 -1.53 6.20
C TYR A 103 -4.71 -0.29 7.00
N ASN A 104 -6.02 -0.10 7.18
CA ASN A 104 -6.55 0.98 8.04
C ASN A 104 -6.15 0.81 9.51
N VAL A 105 -6.02 -0.42 10.02
CA VAL A 105 -5.53 -0.66 11.40
C VAL A 105 -4.09 -0.18 11.55
N ILE A 106 -3.23 -0.47 10.56
CA ILE A 106 -1.84 0.00 10.57
C ILE A 106 -1.78 1.53 10.51
N VAL A 107 -2.59 2.15 9.65
CA VAL A 107 -2.69 3.62 9.58
C VAL A 107 -3.14 4.21 10.91
N SER A 108 -4.10 3.57 11.59
CA SER A 108 -4.55 3.98 12.93
C SER A 108 -3.42 3.94 13.95
N TRP A 109 -2.59 2.89 13.96
CA TRP A 109 -1.42 2.84 14.83
C TRP A 109 -0.43 3.97 14.53
N VAL A 110 -0.13 4.22 13.26
CA VAL A 110 0.76 5.31 12.86
C VAL A 110 0.22 6.66 13.34
N LEU A 111 -1.10 6.91 13.23
CA LEU A 111 -1.72 8.13 13.74
C LEU A 111 -1.58 8.26 15.26
N VAL A 112 -1.78 7.17 16.02
CA VAL A 112 -1.57 7.17 17.47
C VAL A 112 -0.12 7.54 17.81
N PHE A 113 0.86 6.97 17.11
CA PHE A 113 2.29 7.30 17.30
C PHE A 113 2.59 8.76 16.93
N ILE A 114 1.97 9.30 15.88
CA ILE A 114 2.14 10.70 15.50
C ILE A 114 1.58 11.63 16.59
N VAL A 115 0.36 11.37 17.07
CA VAL A 115 -0.29 12.20 18.10
C VAL A 115 0.52 12.21 19.40
N THR A 116 0.99 11.05 19.83
CA THR A 116 1.81 10.92 21.06
C THR A 116 3.17 11.61 20.93
N ILE A 117 3.78 11.65 19.74
CA ILE A 117 4.98 12.48 19.48
C ILE A 117 4.63 13.97 19.62
N PHE A 118 3.53 14.43 19.02
CA PHE A 118 3.11 15.82 19.10
C PHE A 118 2.73 16.26 20.53
N MET A 119 2.20 15.34 21.33
CA MET A 119 1.89 15.57 22.75
C MET A 119 3.15 15.57 23.66
N GLY A 120 4.33 15.28 23.11
CA GLY A 120 5.59 15.25 23.88
C GLY A 120 5.77 14.00 24.74
N GLU A 121 4.92 12.98 24.56
CA GLU A 121 4.95 11.72 25.30
C GLU A 121 5.84 10.65 24.65
N SER A 122 6.64 11.03 23.63
CA SER A 122 7.56 10.11 22.92
C SER A 122 8.61 9.47 23.83
N ARG A 123 8.94 10.11 24.96
CA ARG A 123 9.86 9.56 25.97
C ARG A 123 9.34 8.28 26.61
N ASN A 124 8.03 8.05 26.62
CA ASN A 124 7.43 6.86 27.22
C ASN A 124 7.91 5.57 26.55
N TRP A 125 8.36 5.59 25.29
CA TRP A 125 8.86 4.38 24.61
C TRP A 125 10.38 4.21 24.76
N ALA A 126 11.07 5.27 25.15
CA ALA A 126 12.50 5.23 25.47
C ALA A 126 12.76 4.78 26.92
N LEU A 127 11.78 4.99 27.81
CA LEU A 127 11.87 4.61 29.22
C LEU A 127 11.18 3.26 29.46
N CYS A 128 11.76 2.48 30.37
CA CYS A 128 11.21 1.19 30.79
C CYS A 128 10.27 1.30 32.00
N GLU A 129 9.96 2.50 32.50
CA GLU A 129 9.19 2.74 33.73
C GLU A 129 7.66 2.90 33.53
N ASN A 130 7.09 2.39 32.44
CA ASN A 130 5.64 2.49 32.21
C ASN A 130 4.86 1.32 32.82
N TYR A 131 3.56 1.53 33.07
CA TYR A 131 2.67 0.51 33.64
C TYR A 131 2.48 -0.73 32.75
N TRP A 132 2.73 -0.61 31.44
CA TRP A 132 2.63 -1.71 30.47
C TRP A 132 3.93 -2.51 30.31
N ASN A 133 5.02 -2.08 30.95
CA ASN A 133 6.30 -2.77 30.88
C ASN A 133 6.39 -3.82 31.99
N ASP A 134 6.76 -5.05 31.63
CA ASP A 134 7.12 -6.07 32.62
C ASP A 134 8.53 -5.75 33.16
N GLN A 135 8.64 -5.58 34.48
CA GLN A 135 9.86 -5.18 35.20
C GLN A 135 11.03 -6.17 35.04
N SER A 136 10.76 -7.39 34.58
CA SER A 136 11.72 -8.49 34.56
C SER A 136 12.48 -8.68 33.24
N LEU A 137 11.97 -8.22 32.09
CA LEU A 137 12.50 -8.59 30.76
C LEU A 137 12.99 -7.42 29.89
N LEU A 138 12.47 -6.19 30.04
CA LEU A 138 12.77 -5.09 29.12
C LEU A 138 13.92 -4.15 29.57
N CYS A 139 14.16 -4.01 30.87
CA CYS A 139 15.09 -2.98 31.37
C CYS A 139 16.59 -3.37 31.27
N ILE A 140 16.90 -4.63 30.94
CA ILE A 140 18.30 -5.10 30.82
C ILE A 140 18.98 -4.52 29.57
N ILE A 141 18.21 -4.13 28.55
CA ILE A 141 18.76 -3.68 27.26
C ILE A 141 19.26 -2.22 27.34
N THR A 142 18.71 -1.39 28.22
CA THR A 142 19.12 0.01 28.40
C THR A 142 20.17 0.24 29.47
N SER A 143 20.37 -0.69 30.41
CA SER A 143 21.40 -0.55 31.46
C SER A 143 22.84 -0.87 31.00
N LYS A 144 23.03 -1.36 29.76
CA LYS A 144 24.33 -1.83 29.26
C LYS A 144 25.06 -0.86 28.32
N TYR A 145 24.52 0.34 28.12
CA TYR A 145 25.15 1.42 27.35
C TYR A 145 25.06 2.74 28.10
#